data_AF-A0A926GM22-F1
#
_entry.id   AF-A0A926GM22-F1
#
_cell.length_a   1.000
_cell.length_b   1.000
_cell.length_c   1.000
_cell.angle_alpha   90.00
_cell.angle_beta   90.00
_cell.angle_gamma   90.00
#
_symmetry.space_group_name_H-M   'P 1'
#
loop_
_entity.id
_entity.type
_entity.pdbx_description
1 polymer ?
#
loop_
_entity_poly.entity_id
_entity_poly.type
_entity_poly.pdbx_seq_one_letter_code
_entity_poly.pdbx_strand_id
1 'polypeptide(L)'
;MPSKPLTTRVAPIVHDRLVAMAERRGASLAATAAALLSAAVADGDEGSAPQPDGSLVAAVHALLSDVTAPKAVMHREVAVRLARSVERGERGAIAAAELLMTTADKALSAQREADNPGGDVLGLDGDLNGLLGRLGF
;
A
#
# COMPACT_ATOMS: atom_id res chain seq x y z
N MET A 1 15.89 -36.43 6.12
CA MET A 1 16.11 -35.42 5.07
C MET A 1 17.56 -34.96 5.16
N PRO A 2 18.31 -34.86 4.05
CA PRO A 2 19.67 -34.33 4.08
C PRO A 2 19.64 -32.83 4.40
N SER A 3 20.43 -32.39 5.38
CA SER A 3 20.63 -30.96 5.67
C SER A 3 21.65 -30.37 4.68
N LYS A 4 21.42 -29.12 4.24
CA LYS A 4 22.29 -28.41 3.30
C LYS A 4 22.99 -27.26 4.04
N PRO A 5 24.34 -27.18 4.02
CA PRO A 5 25.04 -26.08 4.69
C PRO A 5 24.75 -24.76 3.98
N LEU A 6 24.47 -23.72 4.75
CA LEU A 6 24.26 -22.34 4.30
C LEU A 6 25.39 -21.47 4.82
N THR A 7 25.99 -20.68 3.93
CA THR A 7 27.04 -19.71 4.26
C THR A 7 26.62 -18.34 3.78
N THR A 8 26.71 -17.33 4.65
CA THR A 8 26.38 -15.95 4.31
C THR A 8 27.36 -14.98 4.96
N ARG A 9 27.51 -13.80 4.37
CA ARG A 9 28.30 -12.70 4.95
C ARG A 9 27.36 -11.78 5.71
N VAL A 10 27.77 -11.39 6.91
CA VAL A 10 27.04 -10.44 7.75
C VAL A 10 27.96 -9.28 8.11
N ALA A 11 27.38 -8.12 8.36
CA ALA A 11 28.13 -6.97 8.84
C ALA A 11 28.77 -7.28 10.22
N PRO A 12 29.95 -6.74 10.56
CA PRO A 12 30.63 -7.02 11.82
C PRO A 12 29.74 -6.76 13.05
N ILE A 13 28.98 -5.67 13.05
CA ILE A 13 28.04 -5.33 14.13
C ILE A 13 26.93 -6.38 14.33
N VAL A 14 26.52 -7.06 13.25
CA VAL A 14 25.51 -8.13 13.31
C VAL A 14 26.13 -9.41 13.85
N HIS A 15 27.37 -9.71 13.43
CA HIS A 15 28.13 -10.83 13.96
C HIS A 15 28.33 -10.72 15.48
N ASP A 16 28.77 -9.56 15.98
CA ASP A 16 29.02 -9.35 17.42
C ASP A 16 27.74 -9.51 18.24
N ARG A 17 26.60 -9.02 17.72
CA ARG A 17 25.29 -9.24 18.34
C ARG A 17 24.90 -10.71 18.38
N LEU A 18 25.16 -11.47 17.32
CA LEU A 18 24.87 -12.91 17.26
C LEU A 18 25.73 -13.69 18.26
N VAL A 19 27.02 -13.35 18.38
CA VAL A 19 27.93 -13.94 19.38
C VAL A 19 27.41 -13.69 20.79
N ALA A 20 27.12 -12.43 21.14
CA ALA A 20 26.61 -12.08 22.46
C ALA A 20 25.23 -12.72 22.77
N MET A 21 24.42 -13.00 21.75
CA MET A 21 23.18 -13.77 21.92
C MET A 21 23.43 -15.26 22.14
N ALA A 22 24.38 -15.84 21.43
CA ALA A 22 24.73 -17.25 21.55
C ALA A 22 25.30 -17.55 22.96
N GLU A 23 26.20 -16.70 23.45
CA GLU A 23 26.76 -16.79 24.80
C GLU A 23 25.68 -16.71 25.88
N ARG A 24 24.78 -15.72 25.80
CA ARG A 24 23.66 -15.59 26.74
C ARG A 24 22.72 -16.79 26.75
N ARG A 25 22.59 -17.48 25.62
CA ARG A 25 21.74 -18.67 25.47
C ARG A 25 22.48 -19.98 25.76
N GLY A 26 23.78 -19.95 26.03
CA GLY A 26 24.61 -21.15 26.18
C GLY A 26 24.60 -22.05 24.93
N ALA A 27 24.37 -21.46 23.74
CA ALA A 27 24.20 -22.17 22.49
C ALA A 27 25.33 -21.83 21.51
N SER A 28 25.53 -22.67 20.48
CA SER A 28 26.46 -22.34 19.41
C SER A 28 25.91 -21.19 18.55
N LEU A 29 26.81 -20.44 17.90
CA LEU A 29 26.42 -19.38 16.97
C LEU A 29 25.54 -19.92 15.83
N ALA A 30 25.88 -21.10 15.30
CA ALA A 30 25.10 -21.76 14.25
C ALA A 30 23.69 -22.14 14.72
N ALA A 31 23.55 -22.69 15.93
CA ALA A 31 22.24 -23.02 16.49
C ALA A 31 21.39 -21.77 16.74
N THR A 32 22.01 -20.70 17.22
CA THR A 32 21.34 -19.41 17.44
C THR A 32 20.89 -18.78 16.13
N ALA A 33 21.74 -18.78 15.10
CA ALA A 33 21.39 -18.28 13.77
C ALA A 33 20.28 -19.12 13.12
N ALA A 34 20.35 -20.45 13.22
CA ALA A 34 19.31 -21.34 12.71
C ALA A 34 17.97 -21.08 13.41
N ALA A 35 17.96 -20.94 14.74
CA ALA A 35 16.75 -20.64 15.49
C ALA A 35 16.14 -19.29 15.10
N LEU A 36 16.96 -18.25 14.89
CA LEU A 36 16.47 -16.93 14.44
C LEU A 36 15.92 -16.97 13.03
N LEU A 37 16.58 -17.69 12.12
CA LEU A 37 16.10 -17.86 10.75
C LEU A 37 14.81 -18.68 10.71
N SER A 38 14.72 -19.76 11.47
CA SER A 38 13.50 -20.56 11.59
C SER A 38 12.35 -19.77 12.21
N ALA A 39 12.62 -18.95 13.24
CA ALA A 39 11.63 -18.07 13.82
C ALA A 39 11.15 -17.02 12.79
N ALA A 40 12.07 -16.38 12.07
CA ALA A 40 11.71 -15.42 11.02
C ALA A 40 10.89 -16.05 9.88
N VAL A 41 11.15 -17.32 9.54
CA VAL A 41 10.36 -18.07 8.56
C VAL A 41 8.98 -18.44 9.13
N ALA A 42 8.90 -18.89 10.38
CA ALA A 42 7.64 -19.23 11.04
C ALA A 42 6.75 -18.00 11.26
N ASP A 43 7.34 -16.87 11.68
CA ASP A 43 6.66 -15.57 11.78
C ASP A 43 6.21 -15.07 10.40
N GLY A 44 6.91 -15.47 9.33
CA GLY A 44 6.52 -15.22 7.94
C GLY A 44 5.40 -16.14 7.44
N ASP A 45 5.22 -17.31 8.05
CA ASP A 45 4.21 -18.31 7.65
C ASP A 45 2.81 -17.98 8.21
N GLU A 46 2.73 -17.19 9.29
CA GLU A 46 1.48 -16.58 9.76
C GLU A 46 1.05 -15.34 8.92
N GLY A 47 1.78 -14.98 7.86
CA GLY A 47 1.52 -13.74 7.11
C GLY A 47 2.00 -13.63 5.67
N SER A 48 2.25 -14.73 4.92
CA SER A 48 2.71 -14.61 3.53
C SER A 48 2.28 -15.72 2.55
N ALA A 49 1.08 -16.27 2.72
CA ALA A 49 0.32 -16.57 1.50
C ALA A 49 -0.22 -15.23 0.95
N PRO A 50 -0.16 -14.94 -0.37
CA PRO A 50 -0.92 -13.83 -0.91
C PRO A 50 -2.40 -14.13 -0.63
N GLN A 51 -2.92 -13.55 0.45
CA GLN A 51 -4.33 -13.64 0.76
C GLN A 51 -5.05 -13.06 -0.46
N PRO A 52 -5.96 -13.82 -1.10
CA PRO A 52 -6.67 -13.33 -2.25
C PRO A 52 -7.37 -12.03 -1.87
N ASP A 53 -7.26 -11.03 -2.74
CA ASP A 53 -7.93 -9.75 -2.58
C ASP A 53 -9.42 -9.99 -2.32
N GLY A 54 -9.95 -9.36 -1.27
CA GLY A 54 -11.34 -9.53 -0.86
C GLY A 54 -12.29 -8.62 -1.64
N SER A 55 -13.52 -8.50 -1.14
CA SER A 55 -14.59 -7.74 -1.80
C SER A 55 -14.33 -6.23 -1.85
N LEU A 56 -13.65 -5.65 -0.86
CA LEU A 56 -13.30 -4.23 -0.84
C LEU A 56 -12.23 -3.92 -1.89
N VAL A 57 -11.19 -4.75 -1.99
CA VAL A 57 -10.15 -4.56 -3.01
C VAL A 57 -10.73 -4.77 -4.41
N ALA A 58 -11.59 -5.77 -4.60
CA ALA A 58 -12.33 -5.96 -5.85
C ALA A 58 -13.21 -4.75 -6.20
N ALA A 59 -13.90 -4.16 -5.24
CA ALA A 59 -14.72 -2.97 -5.45
C ALA A 59 -13.88 -1.74 -5.84
N VAL A 60 -12.70 -1.56 -5.22
CA VAL A 60 -11.78 -0.46 -5.57
C VAL A 60 -11.18 -0.66 -6.95
N HIS A 61 -10.84 -1.91 -7.33
CA HIS A 61 -10.41 -2.22 -8.70
C HIS A 61 -11.50 -1.94 -9.73
N ALA A 62 -12.76 -2.30 -9.45
CA ALA A 62 -13.88 -2.02 -10.33
C ALA A 62 -14.15 -0.51 -10.45
N LEU A 63 -14.07 0.24 -9.34
CA LEU A 63 -14.26 1.69 -9.34
C LEU A 63 -13.21 2.43 -10.16
N LEU A 64 -11.97 1.94 -10.17
CA LEU A 64 -10.82 2.62 -10.77
C LEU A 64 -10.29 1.90 -12.02
N SER A 65 -11.11 1.07 -12.67
CA SER A 65 -10.73 0.28 -13.85
C SER A 65 -10.26 1.14 -15.01
N ASP A 66 -10.90 2.30 -15.19
CA ASP A 66 -10.70 3.18 -16.35
C ASP A 66 -9.62 4.25 -16.08
N VAL A 67 -9.01 4.22 -14.89
CA VAL A 67 -7.93 5.14 -14.52
C VAL A 67 -6.63 4.70 -15.20
N THR A 68 -6.20 5.48 -16.19
CA THR A 68 -5.05 5.17 -17.06
C THR A 68 -4.01 6.29 -17.13
N ALA A 69 -4.39 7.53 -16.79
CA ALA A 69 -3.49 8.67 -16.80
C ALA A 69 -2.35 8.50 -15.79
N PRO A 70 -1.09 8.83 -16.13
CA PRO A 70 0.07 8.51 -15.28
C PRO A 70 -0.02 9.02 -13.83
N LYS A 71 -0.50 10.26 -13.64
CA LYS A 71 -0.71 10.88 -12.31
C LYS A 71 -1.86 10.21 -11.54
N ALA A 72 -2.91 9.78 -12.25
CA ALA A 72 -4.08 9.14 -11.68
C ALA A 72 -3.82 7.69 -11.27
N VAL A 73 -3.01 6.96 -12.05
CA VAL A 73 -2.59 5.58 -11.75
C VAL A 73 -1.85 5.51 -10.41
N MET A 74 -1.02 6.49 -10.08
CA MET A 74 -0.36 6.52 -8.77
C MET A 74 -1.39 6.52 -7.63
N HIS A 75 -2.42 7.37 -7.69
CA HIS A 75 -3.48 7.40 -6.70
C HIS A 75 -4.31 6.11 -6.69
N ARG A 76 -4.55 5.50 -7.85
CA ARG A 76 -5.19 4.17 -7.94
C ARG A 76 -4.40 3.11 -7.17
N GLU A 77 -3.09 3.01 -7.39
CA GLU A 77 -2.26 2.01 -6.70
C GLU A 77 -2.22 2.26 -5.18
N VAL A 78 -2.22 3.53 -4.74
CA VAL A 78 -2.31 3.87 -3.32
C VAL A 78 -3.68 3.46 -2.76
N ALA A 79 -4.79 3.71 -3.46
CA ALA A 79 -6.12 3.30 -3.04
C ALA A 79 -6.23 1.76 -2.90
N VAL A 80 -5.69 1.01 -3.86
CA VAL A 80 -5.65 -0.47 -3.79
C VAL A 80 -4.85 -0.96 -2.59
N ARG A 81 -3.70 -0.32 -2.29
CA ARG A 81 -2.91 -0.67 -1.10
C ARG A 81 -3.65 -0.37 0.20
N LEU A 82 -4.30 0.78 0.31
CA LEU A 82 -5.11 1.14 1.47
C LEU A 82 -6.26 0.14 1.66
N ALA A 83 -6.96 -0.24 0.58
CA ALA A 83 -8.01 -1.25 0.62
C ALA A 83 -7.49 -2.60 1.15
N ARG A 84 -6.31 -3.05 0.69
CA ARG A 84 -5.67 -4.27 1.21
C ARG A 84 -5.34 -4.16 2.70
N SER A 85 -4.79 -3.03 3.14
CA SER A 85 -4.49 -2.81 4.55
C SER A 85 -5.75 -2.81 5.43
N VAL A 86 -6.87 -2.29 4.92
CA VAL A 86 -8.19 -2.33 5.59
C VAL A 86 -8.69 -3.77 5.68
N GLU A 87 -8.72 -4.50 4.57
CA GLU A 87 -9.23 -5.90 4.54
C GLU A 87 -8.44 -6.84 5.44
N ARG A 88 -7.12 -6.66 5.51
CA ARG A 88 -6.23 -7.50 6.32
C ARG A 88 -6.21 -7.09 7.79
N GLY A 89 -6.85 -5.99 8.17
CA GLY A 89 -6.81 -5.48 9.53
C GLY A 89 -5.40 -5.11 9.99
N GLU A 90 -4.55 -4.62 9.06
CA GLU A 90 -3.17 -4.23 9.37
C GLU A 90 -3.15 -3.07 10.38
N ARG A 91 -1.99 -2.86 11.02
CA ARG A 91 -1.80 -1.73 11.93
C ARG A 91 -2.06 -0.41 11.19
N GLY A 92 -3.09 0.31 11.61
CA GLY A 92 -3.53 1.55 10.95
C GLY A 92 -4.70 1.39 9.97
N ALA A 93 -5.37 0.22 9.93
CA ALA A 93 -6.53 -0.03 9.07
C ALA A 93 -7.63 1.05 9.19
N ILE A 94 -7.89 1.61 10.38
CA ILE A 94 -8.87 2.68 10.57
C ILE A 94 -8.46 3.94 9.79
N ALA A 95 -7.21 4.39 9.96
CA ALA A 95 -6.68 5.54 9.22
C ALA A 95 -6.62 5.25 7.70
N ALA A 96 -6.33 4.00 7.31
CA ALA A 96 -6.36 3.59 5.92
C ALA A 96 -7.76 3.66 5.31
N ALA A 97 -8.80 3.30 6.07
CA ALA A 97 -10.20 3.41 5.66
C ALA A 97 -10.62 4.88 5.46
N GLU A 98 -10.21 5.77 6.35
CA GLU A 98 -10.45 7.21 6.23
C GLU A 98 -9.80 7.80 4.97
N LEU A 99 -8.58 7.38 4.66
CA LEU A 99 -7.82 7.88 3.50
C LEU A 99 -8.24 7.26 2.16
N LEU A 100 -8.90 6.10 2.19
CA LEU A 100 -9.23 5.33 0.99
C LEU A 100 -10.10 6.13 0.01
N MET A 101 -11.21 6.71 0.51
CA MET A 101 -12.14 7.47 -0.32
C MET A 101 -11.47 8.71 -0.92
N THR A 102 -10.76 9.49 -0.09
CA THR A 102 -10.03 10.68 -0.57
C THR A 102 -8.98 10.33 -1.64
N THR A 103 -8.34 9.17 -1.52
CA THR A 103 -7.33 8.73 -2.49
C THR A 103 -7.99 8.26 -3.80
N ALA A 104 -9.11 7.55 -3.72
CA ALA A 104 -9.91 7.17 -4.89
C ALA A 104 -10.44 8.42 -5.62
N ASP A 105 -10.94 9.41 -4.90
CA ASP A 105 -11.41 10.68 -5.49
C ASP A 105 -10.28 11.44 -6.20
N LYS A 106 -9.07 11.43 -5.65
CA LYS A 106 -7.88 12.01 -6.30
C LYS A 106 -7.52 11.28 -7.59
N ALA A 107 -7.64 9.95 -7.62
CA ALA A 107 -7.42 9.16 -8.84
C ALA A 107 -8.43 9.57 -9.93
N LEU A 108 -9.72 9.62 -9.59
CA LEU A 108 -10.78 10.03 -10.51
C LEU A 108 -10.62 11.47 -10.99
N SER A 109 -10.28 12.39 -10.09
CA SER A 109 -10.10 13.81 -10.44
C SER A 109 -8.89 14.03 -11.35
N ALA A 110 -7.78 13.34 -11.08
CA ALA A 110 -6.59 13.39 -11.94
C ALA A 110 -6.84 12.75 -13.32
N GLN A 111 -7.69 11.73 -13.38
CA GLN A 111 -8.10 11.14 -14.66
C GLN A 111 -8.96 12.14 -15.45
N ARG A 112 -9.96 12.77 -14.81
CA ARG A 112 -10.79 13.81 -15.45
C ARG A 112 -9.98 15.00 -15.97
N GLU A 113 -8.98 15.45 -15.20
CA GLU A 113 -8.06 16.50 -15.61
C GLU A 113 -7.27 16.11 -16.87
N ALA A 114 -6.86 14.84 -16.96
CA ALA A 114 -6.16 14.31 -18.13
C ALA A 114 -7.07 14.09 -19.35
N ASP A 115 -8.32 13.68 -19.13
CA ASP A 115 -9.32 13.47 -20.18
C ASP A 115 -9.85 14.78 -20.75
N ASN A 116 -9.88 15.84 -19.95
CA ASN A 116 -10.32 17.18 -20.36
C ASN A 116 -9.32 18.27 -19.90
N PRO A 117 -8.15 18.37 -20.54
CA PRO A 117 -7.14 19.37 -20.21
C PRO A 117 -7.64 20.76 -20.66
N GLY A 118 -8.33 21.46 -19.75
CA GLY A 118 -8.91 22.79 -20.01
C GLY A 118 -10.39 22.95 -19.64
N GLY A 119 -11.02 21.97 -18.98
CA GLY A 119 -12.44 22.05 -18.57
C GLY A 119 -12.81 23.17 -17.58
N ASP A 120 -11.83 23.92 -17.07
CA ASP A 120 -12.02 25.02 -16.11
C ASP A 120 -12.45 26.36 -16.77
N VAL A 121 -12.70 26.38 -18.10
CA VAL A 121 -13.24 27.59 -18.78
C VAL A 121 -14.78 27.57 -18.85
N LEU A 122 -15.43 26.46 -18.49
CA LEU A 122 -16.90 26.37 -18.41
C LEU A 122 -17.32 25.59 -17.15
N GLY A 123 -16.74 25.96 -16.01
CA GLY A 123 -17.29 25.63 -14.70
C GLY A 123 -18.70 26.20 -14.59
N LEU A 124 -19.71 25.36 -14.87
CA LEU A 124 -21.10 25.56 -14.53
C LEU A 124 -21.29 25.45 -13.00
N ASP A 125 -20.58 26.29 -12.25
CA ASP A 125 -20.85 26.55 -10.85
C ASP A 125 -20.69 28.05 -10.60
N GLY A 126 -21.82 28.76 -10.74
CA GLY A 126 -22.04 30.01 -10.05
C GLY A 126 -21.89 31.29 -10.86
N ASP A 127 -22.73 31.53 -11.88
CA ASP A 127 -23.28 32.89 -12.01
C ASP A 127 -24.63 32.94 -12.75
N LEU A 128 -25.72 32.71 -12.01
CA LEU A 128 -27.07 33.05 -12.48
C LEU A 128 -27.27 34.58 -12.55
N ASN A 129 -26.40 35.42 -11.93
CA ASN A 129 -26.50 36.88 -12.08
C ASN A 129 -25.97 37.36 -13.44
N GLY A 130 -25.02 36.66 -14.06
CA GLY A 130 -24.51 36.98 -15.39
C GLY A 130 -25.52 36.75 -16.52
N LEU A 131 -26.46 35.82 -16.34
CA LEU A 131 -27.50 35.52 -17.33
C LEU A 131 -28.68 36.51 -17.32
N LEU A 132 -28.98 37.12 -16.16
CA LEU A 132 -30.01 38.17 -16.06
C LEU A 132 -29.53 39.52 -16.59
N GLY A 133 -28.24 39.86 -16.41
CA GLY A 133 -27.66 41.08 -17.00
C GLY A 133 -27.56 41.05 -18.53
N ARG A 134 -27.60 39.85 -19.15
CA ARG A 134 -27.49 39.69 -20.61
C ARG A 134 -28.86 39.59 -21.32
N LEU A 135 -29.96 39.52 -20.57
CA LEU A 135 -31.34 39.45 -21.07
C LEU A 135 -32.19 40.69 -20.76
N GLY A 136 -31.58 41.81 -20.37
CA GLY A 136 -32.21 43.14 -20.45
C GLY A 136 -33.53 43.29 -19.68
N PHE A 137 -33.53 42.99 -18.38
CA PHE A 137 -34.47 43.55 -17.41
C PHE A 137 -33.72 44.26 -16.29
#